data_AF-A0A166BX67-F1
#
_entry.id   AF-A0A166BX67-F1
#
_cell.length_a   1.000
_cell.length_b   1.000
_cell.length_c   1.000
_cell.angle_alpha   90.00
_cell.angle_beta   90.00
_cell.angle_gamma   90.00
#
_symmetry.space_group_name_H-M   'P 1'
#
loop_
_entity.id
_entity.type
_entity.pdbx_description
1 polymer ?
#
loop_
_entity_poly.entity_id
_entity_poly.type
_entity_poly.pdbx_seq_one_letter_code
_entity_poly.pdbx_strand_id
1 'polypeptide(L)'
;MKIVSIVGNKNSGKTSLTTKLIRELTKRGYNVASVKHSHHNIEMDKPNTDTWRHKQAGANLVVGIGSTTFFNVKEEYDLNRILYLLKHLGNFDFVIIEGFKKYNYPKIATSPEIVDEYTIKEVNPFEADYEMINELADLIEEKGHDIVDTLFLDNCGYNNGEEIAHEIRNGNIKTDELDDVHSYLSVNDKVIGLNRFVSDYIKQTLVGIINSLHTKEYGVDTVDKIEVLINDKEKIDSAIKKSDIIINGEKIEINEFVKSIVANSIIGIVKSLQTNEKAKNIQIDIENIENNDIYNANVSLIINDEIIKINAFVKGILKESIFGILKTLHIDDEIKDVKIDVEIE
;
A
#
# COMPACT_ATOMS: atom_id res chain seq x y z
N MET A 1 9.24 1.28 4.94
CA MET A 1 9.87 2.43 5.65
C MET A 1 9.78 2.18 7.14
N LYS A 2 10.72 2.66 7.95
CA LYS A 2 10.75 2.50 9.41
C LYS A 2 10.39 3.81 10.10
N ILE A 3 9.41 3.76 11.00
CA ILE A 3 8.82 4.95 11.63
C ILE A 3 9.18 4.96 13.11
N VAL A 4 9.70 6.08 13.62
CA VAL A 4 10.00 6.29 15.05
C VAL A 4 9.58 7.70 15.47
N SER A 5 9.05 7.82 16.69
CA SER A 5 8.60 9.09 17.27
C SER A 5 9.55 9.60 18.35
N ILE A 6 9.79 10.91 18.34
CA ILE A 6 10.52 11.65 19.38
C ILE A 6 9.49 12.43 20.19
N VAL A 7 9.30 12.05 21.46
CA VAL A 7 8.23 12.55 22.34
C VAL A 7 8.80 13.17 23.62
N GLY A 8 8.07 14.11 24.23
CA GLY A 8 8.67 15.02 25.21
C GLY A 8 7.84 16.27 25.50
N ASN A 9 8.02 16.89 26.66
CA ASN A 9 7.38 18.16 27.03
C ASN A 9 7.96 19.36 26.27
N LYS A 10 7.28 20.50 26.27
CA LYS A 10 7.82 21.72 25.64
C LYS A 10 9.21 22.02 26.24
N ASN A 11 10.16 22.44 25.40
CA ASN A 11 11.55 22.74 25.77
C ASN A 11 12.39 21.54 26.29
N SER A 12 11.94 20.30 26.12
CA SER A 12 12.70 19.10 26.51
C SER A 12 13.89 18.75 25.59
N GLY A 13 14.19 19.57 24.58
CA GLY A 13 15.26 19.29 23.62
C GLY A 13 14.88 18.37 22.45
N LYS A 14 13.61 17.94 22.31
CA LYS A 14 13.13 17.09 21.19
C LYS A 14 13.63 17.52 19.81
N THR A 15 13.40 18.78 19.43
CA THR A 15 13.79 19.25 18.08
C THR A 15 15.30 19.15 17.86
N SER A 16 16.10 19.43 18.90
CA SER A 16 17.56 19.24 18.84
C SER A 16 17.90 17.77 18.61
N LEU A 17 17.31 16.86 19.39
CA LEU A 17 17.50 15.42 19.24
C LEU A 17 17.06 14.93 17.85
N THR A 18 15.86 15.29 17.40
CA THR A 18 15.32 14.97 16.07
C THR A 18 16.28 15.38 14.97
N THR A 19 16.80 16.61 15.00
CA THR A 19 17.75 17.07 13.97
C THR A 19 19.10 16.34 14.00
N LYS A 20 19.58 15.95 15.19
CA LYS A 20 20.80 15.14 15.33
C LYS A 20 20.60 13.73 14.75
N LEU A 21 19.47 13.09 15.05
CA LEU A 21 19.13 11.76 14.54
C LEU A 21 18.92 11.75 13.03
N ILE A 22 18.18 12.73 12.48
CA ILE A 22 18.01 12.86 11.03
C ILE A 22 19.39 13.01 10.36
N ARG A 23 20.28 13.84 10.92
CA ARG A 23 21.63 14.03 10.39
C ARG A 23 22.45 12.73 10.42
N GLU A 24 22.38 11.99 11.52
CA GLU A 24 23.12 10.73 11.65
C GLU A 24 22.61 9.66 10.66
N LEU A 25 21.29 9.45 10.57
CA LEU A 25 20.70 8.52 9.62
C LEU A 25 21.00 8.92 8.16
N THR A 26 20.93 10.22 7.84
CA THR A 26 21.30 10.72 6.50
C THR A 26 22.79 10.46 6.21
N LYS A 27 23.67 10.66 7.20
CA LYS A 27 25.11 10.39 7.06
C LYS A 27 25.39 8.90 6.82
N ARG A 28 24.56 8.01 7.36
CA ARG A 28 24.60 6.56 7.09
C ARG A 28 24.11 6.16 5.69
N GLY A 29 23.59 7.12 4.92
CA GLY A 29 23.15 6.93 3.54
C GLY A 29 21.66 6.70 3.37
N TYR A 30 20.87 6.81 4.45
CA TYR A 30 19.42 6.64 4.40
C TYR A 30 18.71 7.89 3.89
N ASN A 31 17.60 7.67 3.18
CA ASN A 31 16.66 8.72 2.83
C ASN A 31 15.64 8.92 3.95
N VAL A 32 15.66 10.09 4.60
CA VAL A 32 14.91 10.34 5.83
C VAL A 32 13.83 11.40 5.60
N ALA A 33 12.58 11.05 5.88
CA ALA A 33 11.48 12.01 6.00
C ALA A 33 11.29 12.41 7.48
N SER A 34 10.66 13.57 7.70
CA SER A 34 10.28 14.00 9.04
C SER A 34 8.87 14.55 9.07
N VAL A 35 8.12 14.22 10.10
CA VAL A 35 6.76 14.73 10.34
C VAL A 35 6.74 15.41 11.70
N LYS A 36 6.19 16.63 11.79
CA LYS A 36 6.11 17.36 13.04
C LYS A 36 4.66 17.70 13.38
N HIS A 37 4.25 17.36 14.60
CA HIS A 37 2.99 17.80 15.15
C HIS A 37 3.14 19.16 15.85
N SER A 38 2.22 20.09 15.57
CA SER A 38 2.14 21.40 16.24
C SER A 38 0.75 21.58 16.84
N HIS A 39 0.68 22.01 18.10
CA HIS A 39 -0.58 22.42 18.74
C HIS A 39 -1.02 23.86 18.38
N HIS A 40 -0.24 24.54 17.53
CA HIS A 40 -0.53 25.88 17.04
C HIS A 40 -0.77 25.83 15.54
N ASN A 41 -1.62 26.74 15.04
CA ASN A 41 -1.80 26.98 13.61
C ASN A 41 -0.44 27.13 12.94
N ILE A 42 -0.21 26.28 11.94
CA ILE A 42 1.00 26.31 11.14
C ILE A 42 0.75 27.25 9.96
N GLU A 43 1.41 28.41 9.95
CA GLU A 43 1.50 29.26 8.76
C GLU A 43 2.95 29.27 8.29
N MET A 44 3.22 28.51 7.23
CA MET A 44 4.55 28.42 6.62
C MET A 44 4.76 29.49 5.54
N ASP A 45 3.68 30.08 5.03
CA ASP A 45 3.77 31.11 4.00
C ASP A 45 3.95 32.50 4.62
N LYS A 46 4.61 33.40 3.90
CA LYS A 46 4.81 34.77 4.35
C LYS A 46 3.58 35.61 4.01
N PRO A 47 3.10 36.48 4.91
CA PRO A 47 2.01 37.39 4.59
C PRO A 47 2.30 38.20 3.32
N ASN A 48 1.28 38.33 2.46
CA ASN A 48 1.29 39.07 1.20
C ASN A 48 2.09 38.47 0.03
N THR A 49 2.63 37.25 0.14
CA THR A 49 3.13 36.51 -1.03
C THR A 49 1.96 36.04 -1.91
N ASP A 50 2.26 35.65 -3.15
CA ASP A 50 1.23 35.19 -4.10
C ASP A 50 0.51 33.94 -3.58
N THR A 51 1.26 32.97 -3.06
CA THR A 51 0.70 31.73 -2.49
C THR A 51 -0.10 31.99 -1.21
N TRP A 52 0.29 32.97 -0.39
CA TRP A 52 -0.51 33.40 0.75
C TRP A 52 -1.81 34.05 0.30
N ARG A 53 -1.77 34.91 -0.72
CA ARG A 53 -2.96 35.53 -1.31
C ARG A 53 -3.91 34.48 -1.91
N HIS A 54 -3.40 33.43 -2.54
CA HIS A 54 -4.22 32.32 -3.05
C HIS A 54 -4.97 31.61 -1.90
N LYS A 55 -4.30 31.35 -0.78
CA LYS A 55 -4.94 30.76 0.42
C LYS A 55 -6.01 31.68 1.00
N GLN A 56 -5.71 32.97 1.16
CA GLN A 56 -6.66 33.96 1.67
C GLN A 56 -7.87 34.17 0.74
N ALA A 57 -7.69 33.96 -0.57
CA ALA A 57 -8.78 33.99 -1.55
C ALA A 57 -9.72 32.78 -1.44
N GLY A 58 -9.39 31.77 -0.62
CA GLY A 58 -10.27 30.63 -0.33
C GLY A 58 -9.80 29.28 -0.88
N ALA A 59 -8.57 29.18 -1.39
CA ALA A 59 -8.02 27.89 -1.83
C ALA A 59 -7.86 26.92 -0.65
N ASN A 60 -8.40 25.71 -0.76
CA ASN A 60 -8.22 24.65 0.23
C ASN A 60 -6.83 23.98 0.14
N LEU A 61 -6.20 24.07 -1.03
CA LEU A 61 -4.84 23.62 -1.30
C LEU A 61 -4.12 24.69 -2.13
N VAL A 62 -2.95 25.11 -1.68
CA VAL A 62 -2.02 25.92 -2.46
C VAL A 62 -0.73 25.12 -2.67
N VAL A 63 -0.29 25.02 -3.92
CA VAL A 63 0.97 24.35 -4.30
C VAL A 63 1.89 25.38 -4.94
N GLY A 64 3.12 25.48 -4.44
CA GLY A 64 4.19 26.23 -5.09
C GLY A 64 5.23 25.27 -5.67
N ILE A 65 5.61 25.47 -6.93
CA ILE A 65 6.58 24.62 -7.65
C ILE A 65 7.70 25.51 -8.21
N GLY A 66 8.94 25.15 -7.89
CA GLY A 66 10.16 25.83 -8.36
C GLY A 66 11.39 24.94 -8.15
N SER A 67 12.46 25.48 -7.54
CA SER A 67 13.61 24.66 -7.08
C SER A 67 13.24 23.66 -5.98
N THR A 68 12.10 23.89 -5.32
CA THR A 68 11.47 22.99 -4.34
C THR A 68 9.96 23.02 -4.57
N THR A 69 9.27 21.99 -4.07
CA THR A 69 7.81 21.92 -4.06
C THR A 69 7.31 22.02 -2.63
N PHE A 70 6.26 22.80 -2.40
CA PHE A 70 5.57 22.82 -1.11
C PHE A 70 4.06 22.76 -1.29
N PHE A 71 3.40 22.20 -0.28
CA PHE A 71 1.95 22.07 -0.19
C PHE A 71 1.47 22.80 1.07
N ASN A 72 0.49 23.70 0.93
CA ASN A 72 -0.21 24.34 2.03
C ASN A 72 -1.68 23.90 1.97
N VAL A 73 -2.01 22.89 2.77
CA VAL A 73 -3.36 22.33 2.86
C VAL A 73 -4.09 22.97 4.04
N LYS A 74 -5.35 23.33 3.84
CA LYS A 74 -6.19 23.95 4.88
C LYS A 74 -6.67 22.94 5.93
N GLU A 75 -6.85 21.69 5.53
CA GLU A 75 -7.36 20.61 6.37
C GLU A 75 -6.23 19.88 7.11
N GLU A 76 -6.54 19.37 8.29
CA GLU A 76 -5.67 18.46 9.05
C GLU A 76 -5.89 17.02 8.60
N TYR A 77 -4.81 16.29 8.35
CA TYR A 77 -4.85 14.87 8.03
C TYR A 77 -4.43 14.02 9.23
N ASP A 78 -5.03 12.83 9.33
CA ASP A 78 -4.53 11.77 10.19
C ASP A 78 -3.07 11.42 9.87
N LEU A 79 -2.28 11.08 10.90
CA LEU A 79 -0.86 10.77 10.72
C LEU A 79 -0.64 9.58 9.78
N ASN A 80 -1.43 8.50 9.88
CA ASN A 80 -1.25 7.34 9.02
C ASN A 80 -1.58 7.68 7.57
N ARG A 81 -2.52 8.62 7.34
CA ARG A 81 -2.77 9.16 6.00
C ARG A 81 -1.56 9.91 5.46
N ILE A 82 -0.92 10.77 6.27
CA ILE A 82 0.31 11.47 5.86
C ILE A 82 1.44 10.48 5.57
N LEU A 83 1.66 9.50 6.46
CA LEU A 83 2.68 8.45 6.28
C LEU A 83 2.44 7.68 4.98
N TYR A 84 1.19 7.32 4.69
CA TYR A 84 0.81 6.70 3.42
C TYR A 84 1.14 7.60 2.21
N LEU A 85 0.79 8.89 2.27
CA LEU A 85 1.11 9.84 1.19
C LEU A 85 2.62 10.01 0.98
N LEU A 86 3.45 9.88 2.02
CA LEU A 86 4.91 9.91 1.86
C LEU A 86 5.42 8.77 0.95
N LYS A 87 4.79 7.58 0.96
CA LYS A 87 5.12 6.48 0.03
C LYS A 87 4.88 6.86 -1.44
N HIS A 88 3.99 7.82 -1.68
CA HIS A 88 3.74 8.36 -3.03
C HIS A 88 4.78 9.41 -3.44
N LEU A 89 5.28 10.20 -2.49
CA LEU A 89 6.21 11.29 -2.74
C LEU A 89 7.66 10.84 -2.97
N GLY A 90 8.05 9.67 -2.45
CA GLY A 90 9.38 9.13 -2.66
C GLY A 90 9.66 7.86 -1.87
N ASN A 91 10.85 7.30 -2.08
CA ASN A 91 11.34 6.14 -1.35
C ASN A 91 12.08 6.61 -0.10
N PHE A 92 11.43 6.54 1.06
CA PHE A 92 12.02 6.89 2.35
C PHE A 92 12.32 5.63 3.16
N ASP A 93 13.54 5.53 3.67
CA ASP A 93 13.97 4.44 4.55
C ASP A 93 13.41 4.68 5.96
N PHE A 94 13.47 5.92 6.43
CA PHE A 94 13.02 6.32 7.77
C PHE A 94 12.05 7.50 7.76
N VAL A 95 11.12 7.49 8.70
CA VAL A 95 10.32 8.67 9.06
C VAL A 95 10.51 8.97 10.54
N ILE A 96 11.05 10.15 10.84
CA ILE A 96 11.19 10.64 12.22
C ILE A 96 10.05 11.59 12.55
N ILE A 97 9.21 11.20 13.50
CA ILE A 97 8.06 11.98 13.94
C ILE A 97 8.43 12.80 15.17
N GLU A 98 8.28 14.12 15.14
CA GLU A 98 8.32 14.96 16.34
C GLU A 98 6.89 15.18 16.86
N GLY A 99 6.53 14.55 17.98
CA GLY A 99 5.21 14.67 18.60
C GLY A 99 4.33 13.42 18.47
N PHE A 100 3.02 13.62 18.24
CA PHE A 100 2.04 12.52 18.10
C PHE A 100 2.07 11.45 19.21
N LYS A 101 2.14 11.88 20.47
CA LYS A 101 2.28 11.00 21.66
C LYS A 101 1.27 9.83 21.74
N LYS A 102 0.09 9.98 21.14
CA LYS A 102 -1.00 9.00 21.19
C LYS A 102 -0.86 7.83 20.21
N TYR A 103 0.03 7.93 19.22
CA TYR A 103 0.22 6.85 18.25
C TYR A 103 1.12 5.75 18.83
N ASN A 104 0.94 4.55 18.32
CA ASN A 104 1.57 3.29 18.73
C ASN A 104 2.92 3.02 18.04
N TYR A 105 3.58 4.06 17.53
CA TYR A 105 4.93 3.94 16.96
C TYR A 105 5.99 3.87 18.05
N PRO A 106 7.16 3.26 17.80
CA PRO A 106 8.27 3.21 18.74
C PRO A 106 8.69 4.63 19.13
N LYS A 107 8.93 4.86 20.43
CA LYS A 107 9.18 6.22 20.96
C LYS A 107 10.52 6.35 21.65
N ILE A 108 11.25 7.40 21.30
CA ILE A 108 12.33 7.93 22.13
C ILE A 108 11.76 9.08 22.96
N ALA A 109 11.66 8.87 24.26
CA ALA A 109 11.12 9.84 25.21
C ALA A 109 12.22 10.76 25.75
N THR A 110 11.96 12.06 25.74
CA THR A 110 12.87 13.08 26.30
C THR A 110 12.36 13.65 27.64
N SER A 111 11.32 13.06 28.21
CA SER A 111 10.72 13.49 29.47
C SER A 111 10.10 12.26 30.16
N PRO A 112 10.39 12.02 31.45
CA PRO A 112 9.93 10.82 32.16
C PRO A 112 8.41 10.65 32.14
N GLU A 113 7.64 11.75 32.17
CA GLU A 113 6.18 11.70 32.29
C GLU A 113 5.46 11.24 31.01
N ILE A 114 6.19 11.03 29.92
CA ILE A 114 5.65 10.63 28.62
C ILE A 114 6.02 9.18 28.28
N VAL A 115 6.83 8.54 29.13
CA VAL A 115 7.17 7.12 28.96
C VAL A 115 5.90 6.28 29.03
N ASP A 116 5.74 5.43 28.03
CA ASP A 116 4.62 4.50 27.88
C ASP A 116 5.10 3.16 27.30
N GLU A 117 4.18 2.23 27.06
CA GLU A 117 4.48 0.88 26.53
C GLU A 117 5.14 0.87 25.14
N TYR A 118 5.10 1.98 24.39
CA TYR A 118 5.73 2.12 23.08
C TYR A 118 7.13 2.74 23.18
N THR A 119 7.55 3.15 24.37
CA THR A 119 8.83 3.83 24.59
C THR A 119 9.97 2.82 24.55
N ILE A 120 10.80 2.93 23.51
CA ILE A 120 11.97 2.08 23.30
C ILE A 120 13.20 2.61 24.04
N LYS A 121 13.25 3.91 24.34
CA LYS A 121 14.33 4.54 25.12
C LYS A 121 13.90 5.87 25.72
N GLU A 122 14.28 6.11 26.98
CA GLU A 122 14.27 7.44 27.59
C GLU A 122 15.66 8.05 27.53
N VAL A 123 15.76 9.34 27.18
CA VAL A 123 17.02 10.07 27.06
C VAL A 123 16.92 11.50 27.58
N ASN A 124 18.06 12.05 28.02
CA ASN A 124 18.23 13.49 28.23
C ASN A 124 18.92 14.12 27.01
N PRO A 125 18.21 14.85 26.12
CA PRO A 125 18.80 15.41 24.91
C PRO A 125 19.94 16.41 25.13
N PHE A 126 20.04 16.99 26.34
CA PHE A 126 21.09 17.95 26.69
C PHE A 126 22.44 17.27 26.95
N GLU A 127 22.43 15.98 27.23
CA GLU A 127 23.61 15.14 27.45
C GLU A 127 23.93 14.27 26.22
N ALA A 128 23.17 14.41 25.13
CA ALA A 128 23.35 13.62 23.92
C ALA A 128 24.61 14.03 23.15
N ASP A 129 25.67 13.25 23.36
CA ASP A 129 26.92 13.29 22.61
C ASP A 129 26.86 12.43 21.33
N TYR A 130 27.99 12.26 20.65
CA TYR A 130 28.04 11.52 19.39
C TYR A 130 27.76 10.02 19.58
N GLU A 131 28.22 9.43 20.69
CA GLU A 131 28.05 8.00 20.97
C GLU A 131 26.57 7.69 21.23
N MET A 132 25.91 8.48 22.08
CA MET A 132 24.46 8.35 22.32
C MET A 132 23.65 8.50 21.03
N ILE A 133 24.00 9.44 20.15
CA ILE A 133 23.27 9.62 18.88
C ILE A 133 23.44 8.40 17.97
N ASN A 134 24.62 7.76 17.97
CA ASN A 134 24.83 6.53 17.20
C ASN A 134 24.02 5.36 17.78
N GLU A 135 24.03 5.17 19.09
CA GLU A 135 23.22 4.13 19.74
C GLU A 135 21.72 4.30 19.48
N LEU A 136 21.23 5.54 19.49
CA LEU A 136 19.84 5.84 19.17
C LEU A 136 19.52 5.61 17.70
N ALA A 137 20.45 5.87 16.78
CA ALA A 137 20.27 5.55 15.37
C ALA A 137 20.21 4.02 15.17
N ASP A 138 21.08 3.25 15.83
CA ASP A 138 21.04 1.78 15.80
C ASP A 138 19.70 1.26 16.32
N LEU A 139 19.19 1.86 17.41
CA LEU A 139 17.89 1.50 17.98
C LEU A 139 16.72 1.84 17.03
N ILE A 140 16.81 2.94 16.29
CA ILE A 140 15.81 3.32 15.26
C ILE A 140 15.83 2.31 14.12
N GLU A 141 17.02 1.89 13.68
CA GLU A 141 17.18 0.87 12.65
C GLU A 141 16.62 -0.48 13.10
N GLU A 142 16.86 -0.87 14.35
CA GLU A 142 16.41 -2.15 14.90
C GLU A 142 14.89 -2.17 15.15
N LYS A 143 14.36 -1.15 15.83
CA LYS A 143 13.01 -1.18 16.40
C LYS A 143 11.97 -0.40 15.61
N GLY A 144 12.39 0.41 14.65
CA GLY A 144 11.49 1.13 13.76
C GLY A 144 10.72 0.17 12.87
N HIS A 145 9.41 0.36 12.73
CA HIS A 145 8.55 -0.46 11.89
C HIS A 145 7.67 0.41 10.97
N ASP A 146 7.05 -0.19 9.96
CA ASP A 146 6.12 0.51 9.05
C ASP A 146 4.78 0.80 9.76
N ILE A 147 3.79 1.32 9.03
CA ILE A 147 2.43 1.54 9.55
C ILE A 147 1.91 0.23 10.12
N VAL A 148 1.42 0.25 11.36
CA VAL A 148 1.04 -0.96 12.12
C VAL A 148 0.09 -1.86 11.34
N ASP A 149 -0.93 -1.27 10.71
CA ASP A 149 -1.91 -2.01 9.90
C ASP A 149 -1.28 -2.73 8.71
N THR A 150 -0.06 -2.37 8.29
CA THR A 150 0.64 -2.94 7.13
C THR A 150 1.66 -4.02 7.49
N LEU A 151 1.79 -4.40 8.76
CA LEU A 151 2.73 -5.43 9.20
C LEU A 151 2.13 -6.83 9.05
N PHE A 152 2.92 -7.78 8.55
CA PHE A 152 2.53 -9.17 8.31
C PHE A 152 3.70 -10.13 8.56
N LEU A 153 3.38 -11.32 9.08
CA LEU A 153 4.30 -12.42 9.29
C LEU A 153 3.67 -13.71 8.76
N ASP A 154 4.42 -14.43 7.94
CA ASP A 154 4.12 -15.81 7.61
C ASP A 154 3.97 -16.63 8.91
N ASN A 155 2.90 -17.43 9.02
CA ASN A 155 2.50 -18.30 10.15
C ASN A 155 1.54 -17.72 11.21
N CYS A 156 1.07 -16.47 11.11
CA CYS A 156 0.01 -16.00 12.00
C CYS A 156 -1.36 -16.45 11.48
N GLY A 157 -2.10 -17.27 12.25
CA GLY A 157 -3.47 -17.68 11.88
C GLY A 157 -4.45 -16.51 11.70
N TYR A 158 -4.10 -15.32 12.19
CA TYR A 158 -4.74 -14.02 11.95
C TYR A 158 -3.67 -12.92 11.99
N ASN A 159 -3.73 -11.95 11.06
CA ASN A 159 -2.79 -10.82 11.08
C ASN A 159 -3.18 -9.81 12.18
N ASN A 160 -2.35 -9.73 13.23
CA ASN A 160 -2.49 -8.73 14.29
C ASN A 160 -1.29 -7.78 14.25
N GLY A 161 -1.39 -6.73 13.42
CA GLY A 161 -0.28 -5.79 13.23
C GLY A 161 0.24 -5.16 14.53
N GLU A 162 -0.61 -4.96 15.54
CA GLU A 162 -0.19 -4.40 16.83
C GLU A 162 0.72 -5.37 17.61
N GLU A 163 0.39 -6.66 17.60
CA GLU A 163 1.21 -7.69 18.24
C GLU A 163 2.56 -7.83 17.55
N ILE A 164 2.56 -7.78 16.21
CA ILE A 164 3.81 -7.76 15.43
C ILE A 164 4.65 -6.53 15.78
N ALA A 165 4.02 -5.34 15.80
CA ALA A 165 4.70 -4.10 16.17
C ALA A 165 5.28 -4.16 17.59
N HIS A 166 4.55 -4.76 18.53
CA HIS A 166 5.01 -5.00 19.89
C HIS A 166 6.25 -5.90 19.93
N GLU A 167 6.25 -7.01 19.22
CA GLU A 167 7.40 -7.93 19.17
C GLU A 167 8.64 -7.29 18.52
N ILE A 168 8.45 -6.44 17.50
CA ILE A 168 9.55 -5.64 16.91
C ILE A 168 10.14 -4.68 17.94
N ARG A 169 9.30 -3.95 18.69
CA ARG A 169 9.77 -3.02 19.74
C ARG A 169 10.55 -3.74 20.85
N ASN A 170 10.20 -4.98 21.14
CA ASN A 170 10.90 -5.83 22.11
C ASN A 170 12.19 -6.46 21.55
N GLY A 171 12.41 -6.39 20.23
CA GLY A 171 13.57 -7.00 19.56
C GLY A 171 13.42 -8.52 19.36
N ASN A 172 12.22 -9.06 19.52
CA ASN A 172 11.93 -10.49 19.34
C ASN A 172 11.74 -10.87 17.87
N ILE A 173 11.34 -9.90 17.05
CA ILE A 173 11.14 -10.04 15.60
C ILE A 173 11.85 -8.89 14.91
N LYS A 174 12.57 -9.20 13.83
CA LYS A 174 13.21 -8.17 13.03
C LYS A 174 12.36 -7.83 11.81
N THR A 175 12.46 -6.58 11.33
CA THR A 175 11.67 -6.14 10.19
C THR A 175 11.99 -6.87 8.88
N ASP A 176 13.19 -7.41 8.74
CA ASP A 176 13.62 -8.26 7.60
C ASP A 176 13.05 -9.68 7.66
N GLU A 177 12.43 -10.07 8.77
CA GLU A 177 11.68 -11.32 8.92
C GLU A 177 10.19 -11.17 8.55
N LEU A 178 9.73 -9.93 8.30
CA LEU A 178 8.35 -9.65 7.86
C LEU A 178 8.18 -9.96 6.37
N ASP A 179 6.94 -10.22 5.98
CA ASP A 179 6.61 -10.33 4.56
C ASP A 179 6.82 -9.01 3.84
N ASP A 180 7.49 -9.07 2.68
CA ASP A 180 7.62 -7.93 1.79
C ASP A 180 6.27 -7.62 1.12
N VAL A 181 5.53 -6.67 1.69
CA VAL A 181 4.31 -6.15 1.11
C VAL A 181 4.64 -4.98 0.18
N HIS A 182 4.43 -5.19 -1.12
CA HIS A 182 4.74 -4.22 -2.18
C HIS A 182 3.54 -3.37 -2.63
N SER A 183 2.34 -3.71 -2.16
CA SER A 183 1.10 -3.02 -2.51
C SER A 183 0.54 -2.30 -1.29
N TYR A 184 0.07 -1.08 -1.47
CA TYR A 184 -0.56 -0.29 -0.41
C TYR A 184 -1.97 0.12 -0.85
N LEU A 185 -2.92 0.10 0.09
CA LEU A 185 -4.31 0.47 -0.17
C LEU A 185 -4.78 1.48 0.86
N SER A 186 -5.54 2.47 0.40
CA SER A 186 -6.35 3.32 1.26
C SER A 186 -7.76 3.43 0.71
N VAL A 187 -8.77 3.33 1.57
CA VAL A 187 -10.19 3.51 1.22
C VAL A 187 -10.74 4.64 2.08
N ASN A 188 -11.27 5.69 1.43
CA ASN A 188 -11.75 6.91 2.11
C ASN A 188 -10.70 7.48 3.08
N ASP A 189 -9.46 7.64 2.59
CA ASP A 189 -8.28 8.10 3.33
C ASP A 189 -7.83 7.22 4.51
N LYS A 190 -8.53 6.13 4.80
CA LYS A 190 -8.11 5.14 5.79
C LYS A 190 -7.17 4.13 5.15
N VAL A 191 -5.96 4.01 5.69
CA VAL A 191 -4.97 3.01 5.26
C VAL A 191 -5.48 1.61 5.63
N ILE A 192 -5.38 0.68 4.69
CA ILE A 192 -5.77 -0.71 4.88
C ILE A 192 -4.56 -1.60 4.65
N GLY A 193 -4.25 -2.42 5.65
CA GLY A 193 -3.28 -3.49 5.55
C GLY A 193 -3.67 -4.54 4.52
N LEU A 194 -2.73 -4.92 3.67
CA LEU A 194 -2.89 -6.03 2.73
C LEU A 194 -1.99 -7.18 3.15
N ASN A 195 -2.57 -8.34 3.45
CA ASN A 195 -1.74 -9.53 3.63
C ASN A 195 -0.99 -9.88 2.35
N ARG A 196 0.03 -10.72 2.47
CA ARG A 196 0.89 -11.12 1.36
C ARG A 196 0.08 -11.60 0.14
N PHE A 197 -0.88 -12.50 0.35
CA PHE A 197 -1.75 -12.99 -0.72
C PHE A 197 -2.47 -11.86 -1.47
N VAL A 198 -3.13 -10.94 -0.76
CA VAL A 198 -3.89 -9.83 -1.37
C VAL A 198 -2.94 -8.82 -2.04
N SER A 199 -1.81 -8.53 -1.41
CA SER A 199 -0.78 -7.65 -1.95
C SER A 199 -0.22 -8.20 -3.27
N ASP A 200 0.14 -9.48 -3.29
CA ASP A 200 0.66 -10.17 -4.46
C ASP A 200 -0.41 -10.29 -5.55
N TYR A 201 -1.65 -10.62 -5.18
CA TYR A 201 -2.77 -10.65 -6.11
C TYR A 201 -2.96 -9.30 -6.83
N ILE A 202 -3.03 -8.19 -6.07
CA ILE A 202 -3.20 -6.85 -6.65
C ILE A 202 -2.01 -6.50 -7.54
N LYS A 203 -0.78 -6.76 -7.07
CA LYS A 203 0.45 -6.51 -7.83
C LYS A 203 0.45 -7.26 -9.16
N GLN A 204 0.24 -8.58 -9.14
CA GLN A 204 0.27 -9.41 -10.34
C GLN A 204 -0.85 -9.04 -11.31
N THR A 205 -2.06 -8.77 -10.80
CA THR A 205 -3.19 -8.32 -11.63
C THR A 205 -2.87 -7.01 -12.34
N LEU A 206 -2.35 -6.01 -11.62
CA LEU A 206 -2.00 -4.72 -12.20
C LEU A 206 -0.82 -4.83 -13.17
N VAL A 207 0.21 -5.59 -12.83
CA VAL A 207 1.35 -5.85 -13.73
C VAL A 207 0.88 -6.53 -15.02
N GLY A 208 -0.01 -7.52 -14.92
CA GLY A 208 -0.63 -8.18 -16.07
C GLY A 208 -1.38 -7.20 -16.97
N ILE A 209 -2.21 -6.34 -16.39
CA ILE A 209 -2.90 -5.27 -17.13
C ILE A 209 -1.89 -4.34 -17.79
N ILE A 210 -0.87 -3.86 -17.06
CA ILE A 210 0.13 -2.94 -17.61
C ILE A 210 0.95 -3.58 -18.73
N ASN A 211 1.30 -4.87 -18.63
CA ASN A 211 2.01 -5.59 -19.69
C ASN A 211 1.19 -5.73 -20.98
N SER A 212 -0.15 -5.73 -20.86
CA SER A 212 -1.05 -5.71 -22.02
C SER A 212 -1.19 -4.32 -22.66
N LEU A 213 -0.68 -3.26 -22.00
CA LEU A 213 -0.67 -1.90 -22.51
C LEU A 213 0.64 -1.61 -23.26
N HIS A 214 0.55 -0.87 -24.36
CA HIS A 214 1.72 -0.35 -25.07
C HIS A 214 2.31 0.88 -24.34
N THR A 215 2.81 0.69 -23.12
CA THR A 215 3.28 1.78 -22.22
C THR A 215 4.33 2.70 -22.84
N LYS A 216 5.17 2.18 -23.75
CA LYS A 216 6.16 2.97 -24.50
C LYS A 216 5.53 4.08 -25.35
N GLU A 217 4.32 3.88 -25.87
CA GLU A 217 3.61 4.93 -26.63
C GLU A 217 3.21 6.12 -25.75
N TYR A 218 3.17 5.93 -24.44
CA TYR A 218 2.92 6.96 -23.43
C TYR A 218 4.20 7.53 -22.82
N GLY A 219 5.38 7.17 -23.35
CA GLY A 219 6.68 7.64 -22.85
C GLY A 219 7.15 6.96 -21.56
N VAL A 220 6.62 5.78 -21.25
CA VAL A 220 7.02 4.98 -20.08
C VAL A 220 7.91 3.82 -20.54
N ASP A 221 9.22 3.97 -20.36
CA ASP A 221 10.21 2.98 -20.81
C ASP A 221 10.44 1.85 -19.80
N THR A 222 10.39 2.17 -18.49
CA THR A 222 10.48 1.22 -17.38
C THR A 222 9.29 1.40 -16.45
N VAL A 223 8.84 0.30 -15.84
CA VAL A 223 7.71 0.30 -14.91
C VAL A 223 8.23 -0.07 -13.52
N ASP A 224 8.78 0.92 -12.82
CA ASP A 224 9.34 0.74 -11.47
C ASP A 224 8.29 0.98 -10.37
N LYS A 225 7.22 1.72 -10.69
CA LYS A 225 6.13 2.06 -9.78
C LYS A 225 4.81 2.17 -10.54
N ILE A 226 3.75 1.59 -9.97
CA ILE A 226 2.38 1.70 -10.48
C ILE A 226 1.54 2.39 -9.41
N GLU A 227 0.86 3.48 -9.78
CA GLU A 227 -0.10 4.16 -8.92
C GLU A 227 -1.48 4.10 -9.57
N VAL A 228 -2.48 3.65 -8.81
CA VAL A 228 -3.85 3.54 -9.29
C VAL A 228 -4.74 4.39 -8.40
N LEU A 229 -5.45 5.33 -9.02
CA LEU A 229 -6.46 6.16 -8.36
C LEU A 229 -7.84 5.81 -8.95
N ILE A 230 -8.71 5.24 -8.11
CA ILE A 230 -10.08 4.89 -8.49
C ILE A 230 -11.02 5.85 -7.78
N ASN A 231 -11.68 6.70 -8.56
CA ASN A 231 -12.73 7.60 -8.08
C ASN A 231 -14.08 7.10 -8.57
N ASP A 232 -14.74 6.28 -7.77
CA ASP A 232 -16.10 5.84 -8.07
C ASP A 232 -17.12 6.77 -7.42
N LYS A 233 -18.11 7.21 -8.22
CA LYS A 233 -19.25 8.02 -7.73
C LYS A 233 -20.42 7.13 -7.32
N GLU A 234 -20.43 5.87 -7.73
CA GLU A 234 -21.45 4.89 -7.36
C GLU A 234 -21.05 4.16 -6.09
N LYS A 235 -22.04 3.66 -5.33
CA LYS A 235 -21.75 2.84 -4.15
C LYS A 235 -21.19 1.50 -4.62
N ILE A 236 -20.00 1.14 -4.11
CA ILE A 236 -19.43 -0.19 -4.29
C ILE A 236 -20.41 -1.21 -3.69
N ASP A 237 -20.97 -2.05 -4.56
CA ASP A 237 -21.87 -3.15 -4.20
C ASP A 237 -21.08 -4.22 -3.43
N SER A 238 -21.51 -4.53 -2.21
CA SER A 238 -20.84 -5.48 -1.31
C SER A 238 -21.38 -6.90 -1.41
N ALA A 239 -22.27 -7.20 -2.36
CA ALA A 239 -22.80 -8.54 -2.54
C ALA A 239 -21.66 -9.55 -2.84
N ILE A 240 -21.60 -10.62 -2.06
CA ILE A 240 -20.67 -11.73 -2.29
C ILE A 240 -21.19 -12.51 -3.49
N LYS A 241 -20.39 -12.57 -4.55
CA LYS A 241 -20.69 -13.31 -5.77
C LYS A 241 -19.82 -14.55 -5.82
N LYS A 242 -20.37 -15.65 -6.32
CA LYS A 242 -19.68 -16.93 -6.31
C LYS A 242 -19.10 -17.22 -7.68
N SER A 243 -17.91 -17.80 -7.68
CA SER A 243 -17.30 -18.39 -8.85
C SER A 243 -16.73 -19.75 -8.50
N ASP A 244 -16.70 -20.63 -9.50
CA ASP A 244 -16.01 -21.91 -9.44
C ASP A 244 -14.83 -21.85 -10.42
N ILE A 245 -13.65 -22.29 -9.95
CA ILE A 245 -12.45 -22.39 -10.76
C ILE A 245 -12.15 -23.87 -10.99
N ILE A 246 -11.97 -24.22 -12.25
CA ILE A 246 -11.68 -25.57 -12.72
C ILE A 246 -10.35 -25.50 -13.48
N ILE A 247 -9.39 -26.35 -13.11
CA ILE A 247 -8.09 -26.45 -13.79
C ILE A 247 -7.89 -27.88 -14.25
N ASN A 248 -7.50 -28.07 -15.51
CA ASN A 248 -7.30 -29.39 -16.10
C ASN A 248 -8.52 -30.31 -15.90
N GLY A 249 -9.72 -29.74 -15.91
CA GLY A 249 -10.98 -30.44 -15.64
C GLY A 249 -11.33 -30.72 -14.17
N GLU A 250 -10.46 -30.38 -13.20
CA GLU A 250 -10.72 -30.57 -11.77
C GLU A 250 -11.11 -29.26 -11.07
N LYS A 251 -12.16 -29.30 -10.26
CA LYS A 251 -12.62 -28.14 -9.48
C LYS A 251 -11.68 -27.93 -8.28
N ILE A 252 -11.15 -26.71 -8.14
CA ILE A 252 -10.26 -26.37 -7.03
C ILE A 252 -11.08 -25.87 -5.84
N GLU A 253 -10.82 -26.43 -4.65
CA GLU A 253 -11.33 -25.88 -3.40
C GLU A 253 -10.56 -24.63 -3.01
N ILE A 254 -11.19 -23.47 -3.17
CA ILE A 254 -10.71 -22.17 -2.70
C ILE A 254 -11.72 -21.53 -1.75
N ASN A 255 -11.24 -20.63 -0.89
CA ASN A 255 -12.09 -19.93 0.07
C ASN A 255 -13.02 -18.91 -0.61
N GLU A 256 -14.09 -18.50 0.10
CA GLU A 256 -15.11 -17.58 -0.44
C GLU A 256 -14.55 -16.19 -0.79
N PHE A 257 -13.47 -15.76 -0.13
CA PHE A 257 -12.82 -14.49 -0.45
C PHE A 257 -12.20 -14.51 -1.86
N VAL A 258 -11.46 -15.57 -2.21
CA VAL A 258 -10.89 -15.73 -3.56
C VAL A 258 -11.99 -15.87 -4.61
N LYS A 259 -13.04 -16.67 -4.34
CA LYS A 259 -14.18 -16.81 -5.25
C LYS A 259 -14.86 -15.47 -5.55
N SER A 260 -15.03 -14.63 -4.53
CA SER A 260 -15.65 -13.31 -4.66
C SER A 260 -14.78 -12.34 -5.48
N ILE A 261 -13.47 -12.36 -5.28
CA ILE A 261 -12.53 -11.54 -6.05
C ILE A 261 -12.58 -11.90 -7.54
N VAL A 262 -12.52 -13.20 -7.85
CA VAL A 262 -12.57 -13.71 -9.23
C VAL A 262 -13.89 -13.33 -9.89
N ALA A 263 -15.01 -13.64 -9.23
CA ALA A 263 -16.34 -13.31 -9.73
C ALA A 263 -16.51 -11.81 -10.02
N ASN A 264 -16.16 -10.95 -9.06
CA ASN A 264 -16.31 -9.51 -9.22
C ASN A 264 -15.38 -8.93 -10.30
N SER A 265 -14.17 -9.46 -10.45
CA SER A 265 -13.24 -9.04 -11.51
C SER A 265 -13.82 -9.35 -12.90
N ILE A 266 -14.33 -10.57 -13.09
CA ILE A 266 -14.97 -11.01 -14.33
C ILE A 266 -16.22 -10.18 -14.64
N ILE A 267 -17.07 -9.96 -13.64
CA ILE A 267 -18.27 -9.13 -13.80
C ILE A 267 -17.91 -7.69 -14.14
N GLY A 268 -16.86 -7.13 -13.55
CA GLY A 268 -16.36 -5.80 -13.88
C GLY A 268 -15.95 -5.70 -15.36
N ILE A 269 -15.20 -6.69 -15.85
CA ILE A 269 -14.81 -6.79 -17.26
C ILE A 269 -16.06 -6.89 -18.14
N VAL A 270 -16.99 -7.79 -17.85
CA VAL A 270 -18.23 -7.96 -18.63
C VAL A 270 -19.07 -6.67 -18.66
N LYS A 271 -19.24 -5.99 -17.52
CA LYS A 271 -19.93 -4.69 -17.46
C LYS A 271 -19.25 -3.65 -18.35
N SER A 272 -17.92 -3.64 -18.42
CA SER A 272 -17.16 -2.70 -19.25
C SER A 272 -17.32 -2.94 -20.75
N LEU A 273 -17.69 -4.16 -21.17
CA LEU A 273 -17.90 -4.53 -22.57
C LEU A 273 -19.21 -3.98 -23.16
N GLN A 274 -20.05 -3.30 -22.35
CA GLN A 274 -21.33 -2.71 -22.78
C GLN A 274 -22.22 -3.71 -23.54
N THR A 275 -22.31 -4.95 -23.05
CA THR A 275 -23.17 -5.97 -23.65
C THR A 275 -24.64 -5.57 -23.54
N ASN A 276 -25.43 -5.82 -24.59
CA ASN A 276 -26.86 -5.47 -24.61
C ASN A 276 -27.73 -6.32 -23.67
N GLU A 277 -27.19 -7.42 -23.15
CA GLU A 277 -27.91 -8.37 -22.29
C GLU A 277 -27.44 -8.30 -20.84
N LYS A 278 -28.38 -8.48 -19.91
CA LYS A 278 -28.04 -8.75 -18.51
C LYS A 278 -27.44 -10.14 -18.41
N ALA A 279 -26.15 -10.21 -18.09
CA ALA A 279 -25.47 -11.46 -17.81
C ALA A 279 -26.08 -12.11 -16.55
N LYS A 280 -26.47 -13.39 -16.66
CA LYS A 280 -26.86 -14.26 -15.55
C LYS A 280 -25.74 -15.24 -15.23
N ASN A 281 -25.19 -15.87 -16.28
CA ASN A 281 -24.06 -16.79 -16.18
C ASN A 281 -22.94 -16.28 -17.06
N ILE A 282 -21.71 -16.26 -16.54
CA ILE A 282 -20.50 -15.93 -17.29
C ILE A 282 -19.54 -17.11 -17.15
N GLN A 283 -19.02 -17.60 -18.28
CA GLN A 283 -17.96 -18.59 -18.32
C GLN A 283 -16.76 -18.01 -19.08
N ILE A 284 -15.56 -18.27 -18.57
CA ILE A 284 -14.30 -17.98 -19.25
C ILE A 284 -13.50 -19.26 -19.38
N ASP A 285 -13.09 -19.57 -20.60
CA ASP A 285 -12.22 -20.69 -20.91
C ASP A 285 -10.87 -20.16 -21.40
N ILE A 286 -9.79 -20.66 -20.81
CA ILE A 286 -8.41 -20.44 -21.23
C ILE A 286 -7.81 -21.80 -21.57
N GLU A 287 -7.40 -21.98 -22.83
CA GLU A 287 -6.88 -23.25 -23.35
C GLU A 287 -5.51 -23.08 -23.98
N ASN A 288 -4.78 -24.19 -24.13
CA ASN A 288 -3.43 -24.23 -24.72
C ASN A 288 -2.40 -23.41 -23.93
N ILE A 289 -2.42 -23.55 -22.61
CA ILE A 289 -1.36 -23.04 -21.73
C ILE A 289 -0.21 -24.06 -21.79
N GLU A 290 1.00 -23.58 -22.07
CA GLU A 290 2.18 -24.44 -22.24
C GLU A 290 3.29 -23.98 -21.28
N ASN A 291 3.89 -24.89 -20.51
CA ASN A 291 4.96 -24.57 -19.56
C ASN A 291 4.60 -23.44 -18.58
N ASN A 292 3.33 -23.35 -18.17
CA ASN A 292 2.82 -22.24 -17.35
C ASN A 292 3.04 -20.84 -18.00
N ASP A 293 2.99 -20.77 -19.33
CA ASP A 293 2.96 -19.53 -20.11
C ASP A 293 1.62 -19.41 -20.86
N ILE A 294 0.97 -18.25 -20.71
CA ILE A 294 -0.33 -17.91 -21.28
C ILE A 294 -0.25 -17.07 -22.57
N TYR A 295 0.97 -16.76 -23.04
CA TYR A 295 1.17 -15.90 -24.21
C TYR A 295 0.38 -16.40 -25.42
N ASN A 296 0.52 -17.70 -25.74
CA ASN A 296 -0.16 -18.35 -26.86
C ASN A 296 -1.54 -18.93 -26.50
N ALA A 297 -1.97 -18.83 -25.24
CA ALA A 297 -3.23 -19.41 -24.81
C ALA A 297 -4.42 -18.73 -25.50
N ASN A 298 -5.44 -19.53 -25.83
CA ASN A 298 -6.70 -19.06 -26.38
C ASN A 298 -7.65 -18.66 -25.26
N VAL A 299 -8.46 -17.61 -25.49
CA VAL A 299 -9.52 -17.21 -24.55
C VAL A 299 -10.85 -17.07 -25.24
N SER A 300 -11.84 -17.68 -24.60
CA SER A 300 -13.26 -17.57 -24.93
C SER A 300 -14.01 -16.98 -23.74
N LEU A 301 -14.89 -16.00 -24.03
CA LEU A 301 -15.84 -15.45 -23.07
C LEU A 301 -17.23 -15.89 -23.50
N ILE A 302 -17.97 -16.52 -22.60
CA ILE A 302 -19.32 -17.01 -22.82
C ILE A 302 -20.25 -16.32 -21.83
N ILE A 303 -21.34 -15.74 -22.31
CA ILE A 303 -22.36 -15.09 -21.48
C ILE A 303 -23.71 -15.69 -21.84
N ASN A 304 -24.46 -16.16 -20.85
CA ASN A 304 -25.76 -16.81 -21.06
C ASN A 304 -25.71 -17.89 -22.16
N ASP A 305 -24.66 -18.72 -22.13
CA ASP A 305 -24.39 -19.79 -23.11
C ASP A 305 -24.03 -19.33 -24.55
N GLU A 306 -23.83 -18.03 -24.77
CA GLU A 306 -23.39 -17.49 -26.06
C GLU A 306 -21.92 -17.00 -26.03
N ILE A 307 -21.14 -17.39 -27.05
CA ILE A 307 -19.74 -16.92 -27.20
C ILE A 307 -19.73 -15.45 -27.60
N ILE A 308 -19.10 -14.62 -26.77
CA ILE A 308 -18.96 -13.19 -26.99
C ILE A 308 -17.66 -12.88 -27.71
N LYS A 309 -17.76 -12.15 -28.83
CA LYS A 309 -16.58 -11.69 -29.57
C LYS A 309 -15.87 -10.57 -28.83
N ILE A 310 -14.70 -10.87 -28.29
CA ILE A 310 -13.83 -9.91 -27.59
C ILE A 310 -12.55 -9.63 -28.39
N ASN A 311 -12.02 -8.41 -28.26
CA ASN A 311 -10.80 -7.98 -28.96
C ASN A 311 -9.53 -8.50 -28.27
N ALA A 312 -8.37 -8.34 -28.91
CA ALA A 312 -7.09 -8.84 -28.39
C ALA A 312 -6.70 -8.24 -27.03
N PHE A 313 -7.06 -6.99 -26.78
CA PHE A 313 -6.81 -6.30 -25.52
C PHE A 313 -7.59 -6.94 -24.35
N VAL A 314 -8.90 -7.15 -24.53
CA VAL A 314 -9.76 -7.82 -23.53
C VAL A 314 -9.31 -9.25 -23.29
N LYS A 315 -8.92 -9.98 -24.35
CA LYS A 315 -8.33 -11.32 -24.22
C LYS A 315 -7.06 -11.29 -23.37
N GLY A 316 -6.18 -10.32 -23.59
CA GLY A 316 -4.96 -10.12 -22.80
C GLY A 316 -5.27 -9.90 -21.32
N ILE A 317 -6.16 -8.95 -21.01
CA ILE A 317 -6.56 -8.67 -19.62
C ILE A 317 -7.12 -9.93 -18.94
N LEU A 318 -8.03 -10.65 -19.60
CA LEU A 318 -8.63 -11.86 -19.04
C LEU A 318 -7.59 -12.93 -18.73
N LYS A 319 -6.67 -13.21 -19.67
CA LYS A 319 -5.58 -14.17 -19.45
C LYS A 319 -4.70 -13.76 -18.27
N GLU A 320 -4.17 -12.55 -18.32
CA GLU A 320 -3.20 -12.07 -17.34
C GLU A 320 -3.80 -11.90 -15.95
N SER A 321 -5.04 -11.42 -15.85
CA SER A 321 -5.73 -11.27 -14.57
C SER A 321 -5.99 -12.63 -13.94
N ILE A 322 -6.57 -13.58 -14.69
CA ILE A 322 -6.87 -14.94 -14.21
C ILE A 322 -5.59 -15.67 -13.84
N PHE A 323 -4.57 -15.61 -14.70
CA PHE A 323 -3.31 -16.30 -14.45
C PHE A 323 -2.54 -15.69 -13.27
N GLY A 324 -2.65 -14.38 -13.04
CA GLY A 324 -2.17 -13.72 -11.83
C GLY A 324 -2.79 -14.32 -10.56
N ILE A 325 -4.09 -14.62 -10.56
CA ILE A 325 -4.78 -15.29 -9.44
C ILE A 325 -4.23 -16.69 -9.23
N LEU A 326 -4.06 -17.47 -10.31
CA LEU A 326 -3.62 -18.86 -10.21
C LEU A 326 -2.20 -18.96 -9.66
N LYS A 327 -1.31 -18.03 -10.03
CA LYS A 327 0.05 -17.97 -9.49
C LYS A 327 0.09 -17.72 -7.98
N THR A 328 -0.86 -16.97 -7.42
CA THR A 328 -0.90 -16.72 -5.96
C THR A 328 -1.50 -17.87 -5.17
N LEU A 329 -2.10 -18.88 -5.84
CA LEU A 329 -2.64 -20.07 -5.20
C LEU A 329 -1.59 -21.17 -4.98
N HIS A 330 -0.34 -20.97 -5.42
CA HIS A 330 0.76 -21.94 -5.27
C HIS A 330 0.41 -23.35 -5.78
N ILE A 331 -0.15 -23.44 -6.99
CA ILE A 331 -0.50 -24.71 -7.63
C ILE A 331 0.80 -25.36 -8.14
N ASP A 332 1.11 -26.57 -7.66
CA ASP A 332 2.36 -27.28 -7.96
C ASP A 332 2.37 -27.96 -9.34
N ASP A 333 1.19 -28.23 -9.91
CA ASP A 333 1.04 -28.92 -11.19
C ASP A 333 1.05 -27.98 -12.41
N GLU A 334 1.41 -28.52 -13.58
CA GLU A 334 1.34 -27.79 -14.85
C GLU A 334 -0.12 -27.47 -15.21
N ILE A 335 -0.40 -26.20 -15.47
CA ILE A 335 -1.71 -25.70 -15.87
C ILE A 335 -1.79 -25.74 -17.40
N LYS A 336 -2.74 -26.51 -17.96
CA LYS A 336 -2.95 -26.66 -19.41
C LYS A 336 -4.21 -25.94 -19.88
N ASP A 337 -5.25 -26.02 -19.07
CA ASP A 337 -6.53 -25.36 -19.29
C ASP A 337 -7.10 -24.84 -17.97
N VAL A 338 -7.85 -23.75 -18.08
CA VAL A 338 -8.53 -23.09 -16.96
C VAL A 338 -9.94 -22.75 -17.41
N LYS A 339 -10.91 -23.13 -16.61
CA LYS A 339 -12.30 -22.73 -16.76
C LYS A 339 -12.79 -22.03 -15.50
N ILE A 340 -13.48 -20.91 -15.67
CA ILE A 340 -14.11 -20.18 -14.57
C ILE A 340 -15.59 -19.97 -14.87
N ASP A 341 -16.43 -20.43 -13.96
CA ASP A 341 -17.87 -20.22 -14.00
C ASP A 341 -18.28 -19.20 -12.94
N VAL A 342 -19.07 -18.19 -13.33
CA VAL A 342 -19.59 -17.13 -12.46
C VAL A 342 -21.09 -17.05 -12.61
N GLU A 343 -21.80 -17.22 -11.49
CA GLU A 343 -23.24 -17.01 -11.40
C GLU A 343 -23.54 -15.62 -10.83
N ILE A 344 -24.44 -14.89 -11.48
CA ILE A 344 -24.91 -13.56 -11.08
C ILE A 344 -26.39 -13.70 -10.68
N GLU A 345 -26.67 -13.47 -9.40
CA GLU A 345 -28.04 -13.43 -8.85
C GLU A 345 -28.86 -12.23 -9.35
#